data_AF-A0A538C527-F1
#
_entry.id   AF-A0A538C527-F1
#
_cell.length_a   1.000
_cell.length_b   1.000
_cell.length_c   1.000
_cell.angle_alpha   90.00
_cell.angle_beta   90.00
_cell.angle_gamma   90.00
#
_symmetry.space_group_name_H-M   'P 1'
#
loop_
_entity.id
_entity.type
_entity.pdbx_description
1 polymer ?
#
loop_
_entity_poly.entity_id
_entity_poly.type
_entity_poly.pdbx_seq_one_letter_code
_entity_poly.pdbx_strand_id
1 'polypeptide(L)'
;MSTIAPPRPSSDSNGRALRRAVTSAALGTYTDGSGHVREIVCLSGPGGTRLVVDRVPASLRDARLLAHLAADEPAENARAVCAMYLAAAHRRPCRPLTAEDFLAASGEGASIPATAATGAREANGDTAPDAELVDRRGSSYRLEASVDSGSIGQLRWRRYAPARHRAPPQIVSLREVIGALESYEPALTLTRSAIEHHRHDRDVSVALLRAEHERATASPIVLNRGLREAVQELLARGEVSISEIAIRCGRVKRGPRGSVSGETSWLARRIGQLPDAGHSEPTPWVHTDVLALIARALGVSPREVEL
;
A
#
# COMPACT_ATOMS: atom_id res chain seq x y z
N MET A 1 13.81 -13.45 -60.69
CA MET A 1 13.59 -12.46 -59.62
C MET A 1 13.16 -13.22 -58.37
N SER A 2 14.08 -13.40 -57.42
CA SER A 2 13.89 -14.24 -56.22
C SER A 2 13.68 -13.35 -54.99
N THR A 3 12.53 -13.52 -54.33
CA THR A 3 12.16 -12.78 -53.12
C THR A 3 12.80 -13.45 -51.89
N ILE A 4 13.72 -12.72 -51.25
CA ILE A 4 14.39 -13.11 -49.99
C ILE A 4 13.42 -12.85 -48.83
N ALA A 5 13.07 -13.89 -48.07
CA ALA A 5 12.32 -13.79 -46.83
C ALA A 5 13.24 -13.36 -45.66
N PRO A 6 12.75 -12.59 -44.68
CA PRO A 6 13.57 -12.15 -43.54
C PRO A 6 13.81 -13.30 -42.55
N PRO A 7 14.95 -13.30 -41.82
CA PRO A 7 15.26 -14.35 -40.86
C PRO A 7 14.36 -14.26 -39.62
N ARG A 8 13.96 -15.43 -39.10
CA ARG A 8 13.26 -15.56 -37.82
C ARG A 8 14.16 -15.12 -36.67
N PRO A 9 13.66 -14.39 -35.66
CA PRO A 9 14.46 -14.03 -34.49
C PRO A 9 14.83 -15.30 -33.70
N SER A 10 16.13 -15.53 -33.52
CA SER A 10 16.68 -16.61 -32.72
C SER A 10 16.39 -16.41 -31.24
N SER A 11 15.84 -17.43 -30.59
CA SER A 11 15.58 -17.53 -29.14
C SER A 11 16.82 -17.50 -28.23
N ASP A 12 18.03 -17.39 -28.79
CA ASP A 12 19.30 -17.43 -28.07
C ASP A 12 19.84 -16.05 -27.65
N SER A 13 19.25 -14.95 -28.11
CA SER A 13 19.68 -13.60 -27.75
C SER A 13 19.30 -13.19 -26.31
N ASN A 14 18.26 -13.80 -25.73
CA ASN A 14 17.82 -13.53 -24.36
C ASN A 14 18.78 -14.05 -23.29
N GLY A 15 19.56 -15.10 -23.57
CA GLY A 15 20.50 -15.68 -22.59
C GLY A 15 21.76 -14.83 -22.34
N ARG A 16 22.12 -13.95 -23.28
CA ARG A 16 23.35 -13.14 -23.20
C ARG A 16 23.16 -11.81 -22.47
N ALA A 17 21.95 -11.24 -22.50
CA ALA A 17 21.60 -10.05 -21.71
C ALA A 17 21.51 -10.35 -20.20
N LEU A 18 21.07 -11.58 -19.84
CA LEU A 18 20.99 -12.07 -18.45
C LEU A 18 22.34 -12.33 -17.76
N ARG A 19 23.47 -12.26 -18.48
CA ARG A 19 24.81 -12.58 -17.95
C ARG A 19 25.69 -11.36 -17.66
N ARG A 20 25.29 -10.14 -18.05
CA ARG A 20 26.11 -8.95 -17.79
C ARG A 20 25.78 -8.35 -16.42
N ALA A 21 26.66 -8.66 -15.47
CA ALA A 21 26.89 -7.96 -14.20
C ALA A 21 25.73 -8.00 -13.16
N VAL A 22 25.37 -9.20 -12.72
CA VAL A 22 24.75 -9.38 -11.40
C VAL A 22 25.84 -9.83 -10.45
N THR A 23 26.42 -8.92 -9.67
CA THR A 23 27.23 -9.28 -8.51
C THR A 23 26.31 -10.01 -7.53
N SER A 24 26.43 -11.34 -7.47
CA SER A 24 25.68 -12.16 -6.53
C SER A 24 26.46 -12.30 -5.23
N ALA A 25 25.92 -11.80 -4.13
CA ALA A 25 26.43 -12.14 -2.80
C ALA A 25 25.70 -13.39 -2.29
N ALA A 26 26.43 -14.45 -1.98
CA ALA A 26 25.85 -15.64 -1.36
C ALA A 26 25.48 -15.34 0.10
N LEU A 27 24.23 -15.63 0.48
CA LEU A 27 23.68 -15.37 1.81
C LEU A 27 23.57 -16.65 2.64
N GLY A 28 23.43 -17.82 2.01
CA GLY A 28 23.35 -19.11 2.68
C GLY A 28 23.05 -20.26 1.73
N THR A 29 23.17 -21.49 2.23
CA THR A 29 22.87 -22.73 1.49
C THR A 29 22.11 -23.70 2.38
N TYR A 30 21.22 -24.50 1.79
CA TYR A 30 20.51 -25.56 2.52
C TYR A 30 20.14 -26.71 1.59
N THR A 31 19.78 -27.86 2.17
CA THR A 31 19.24 -29.00 1.43
C THR A 31 17.72 -29.00 1.55
N ASP A 32 17.02 -29.02 0.42
CA ASP A 32 15.55 -29.06 0.42
C ASP A 32 14.99 -30.45 0.80
N GLY A 33 13.67 -30.53 0.96
CA GLY A 33 12.99 -31.78 1.32
C GLY A 33 13.09 -32.89 0.26
N SER A 34 13.60 -32.58 -0.94
CA SER A 34 13.90 -33.54 -2.01
C SER A 34 15.37 -33.94 -2.09
N GLY A 35 16.21 -33.45 -1.16
CA GLY A 35 17.63 -33.75 -1.11
C GLY A 35 18.50 -32.88 -2.03
N HIS A 36 17.95 -31.87 -2.69
CA HIS A 36 18.73 -30.99 -3.56
C HIS A 36 19.36 -29.86 -2.75
N VAL A 37 20.63 -29.55 -3.06
CA VAL A 37 21.34 -28.39 -2.51
C VAL A 37 20.83 -27.12 -3.21
N ARG A 38 20.41 -26.15 -2.41
CA ARG A 38 19.93 -24.85 -2.85
C ARG A 38 20.73 -23.73 -2.19
N GLU A 39 20.88 -22.62 -2.91
CA GLU A 39 21.57 -21.42 -2.44
C GLU A 39 20.61 -20.23 -2.42
N ILE A 40 20.79 -19.39 -1.40
CA ILE A 40 20.11 -18.11 -1.27
C ILE A 40 21.12 -17.03 -1.62
N VAL A 41 20.79 -16.22 -2.63
CA VAL A 41 21.67 -15.19 -3.17
C VAL A 41 20.97 -13.84 -3.18
N CYS A 42 21.76 -12.78 -3.03
CA CYS A 42 21.32 -11.41 -3.27
C CYS A 42 21.74 -10.99 -4.68
N LEU A 43 20.77 -10.65 -5.54
CA LEU A 43 20.98 -10.14 -6.89
C LEU A 43 20.71 -8.64 -6.93
N SER A 44 21.53 -7.88 -7.65
CA SER A 44 21.24 -6.46 -7.92
C SER A 44 20.09 -6.32 -8.90
N GLY A 45 19.10 -5.51 -8.54
CA GLY A 45 17.97 -5.10 -9.38
C GLY A 45 18.10 -3.67 -9.89
N PRO A 46 17.14 -3.19 -10.71
CA PRO A 46 17.13 -1.84 -11.24
C PRO A 46 16.97 -0.81 -10.12
N GLY A 47 17.51 0.40 -10.31
CA GLY A 47 17.39 1.49 -9.34
C GLY A 47 18.10 1.27 -8.00
N GLY A 48 19.03 0.30 -7.92
CA GLY A 48 19.73 -0.05 -6.68
C GLY A 48 18.97 -1.03 -5.78
N THR A 49 17.81 -1.52 -6.22
CA THR A 49 17.05 -2.57 -5.51
C THR A 49 17.85 -3.87 -5.43
N ARG A 50 17.47 -4.76 -4.52
CA ARG A 50 18.10 -6.06 -4.33
C ARG A 50 17.05 -7.16 -4.28
N LEU A 51 17.25 -8.21 -5.05
CA LEU A 51 16.39 -9.40 -5.07
C LEU A 51 17.05 -10.49 -4.22
N VAL A 52 16.36 -10.96 -3.18
CA VAL A 52 16.76 -12.13 -2.42
C VAL A 52 16.12 -13.34 -3.07
N VAL A 53 16.93 -14.26 -3.58
CA VAL A 53 16.49 -15.36 -4.44
C VAL A 53 17.00 -16.69 -3.91
N ASP A 54 16.11 -17.68 -3.82
CA ASP A 54 16.46 -19.09 -3.61
C ASP A 54 16.53 -19.77 -4.98
N ARG A 55 17.65 -20.42 -5.26
CA ARG A 55 17.87 -21.12 -6.53
C ARG A 55 18.71 -22.38 -6.34
N VAL A 56 18.66 -23.24 -7.35
CA VAL A 56 19.66 -24.30 -7.52
C VAL A 56 20.96 -23.65 -8.02
N PRO A 57 22.14 -24.06 -7.52
CA PRO A 57 23.41 -23.55 -8.01
C PRO A 57 23.50 -23.59 -9.53
N ALA A 58 24.00 -22.50 -10.13
CA ALA A 58 24.17 -22.32 -11.57
C ALA A 58 22.88 -22.35 -12.43
N SER A 59 21.68 -22.31 -11.85
CA SER A 59 20.41 -22.24 -12.59
C SER A 59 19.43 -21.22 -12.00
N LEU A 60 18.82 -20.40 -12.86
CA LEU A 60 17.70 -19.52 -12.49
C LEU A 60 16.33 -20.10 -12.91
N ARG A 61 16.28 -21.29 -13.50
CA ARG A 61 15.03 -21.87 -14.04
C ARG A 61 14.01 -22.27 -12.98
N ASP A 62 14.49 -22.56 -11.77
CA ASP A 62 13.67 -22.85 -10.59
C ASP A 62 13.98 -21.84 -9.47
N ALA A 63 14.28 -20.60 -9.86
CA ALA A 63 14.51 -19.51 -8.91
C ALA A 63 13.19 -19.06 -8.29
N ARG A 64 13.21 -18.83 -6.98
CA ARG A 64 12.07 -18.36 -6.20
C ARG A 64 12.42 -17.03 -5.56
N LEU A 65 11.53 -16.07 -5.66
CA LEU A 65 11.71 -14.77 -5.04
C LEU A 65 11.35 -14.88 -3.54
N LEU A 66 12.30 -14.53 -2.67
CA LEU A 66 12.08 -14.47 -1.22
C LEU A 66 11.68 -13.06 -0.81
N ALA A 67 12.38 -12.06 -1.34
CA ALA A 67 12.09 -10.66 -1.08
C ALA A 67 12.64 -9.79 -2.21
N HIS A 68 11.99 -8.65 -2.43
CA HIS A 68 12.48 -7.56 -3.26
C HIS A 68 12.71 -6.36 -2.36
N LEU A 69 13.97 -6.09 -2.06
CA LEU A 69 14.39 -5.04 -1.15
C LEU A 69 14.63 -3.74 -1.94
N ALA A 70 14.11 -2.63 -1.44
CA ALA A 70 14.37 -1.33 -2.02
C ALA A 70 15.84 -0.91 -1.89
N ALA A 71 16.24 0.10 -2.66
CA ALA A 71 17.63 0.60 -2.70
C ALA A 71 18.04 1.30 -1.40
N ASP A 72 17.08 1.90 -0.71
CA ASP A 72 17.24 2.57 0.58
C ASP A 72 17.08 1.60 1.77
N GLU A 73 16.80 0.32 1.53
CA GLU A 73 16.81 -0.66 2.60
C GLU A 73 18.24 -1.00 3.07
N PRO A 74 18.45 -1.42 4.32
CA PRO A 74 19.74 -1.90 4.80
C PRO A 74 20.21 -3.18 4.09
N ALA A 75 21.53 -3.38 3.96
CA ALA A 75 22.08 -4.63 3.42
C ALA A 75 21.84 -5.84 4.34
N GLU A 76 21.67 -5.57 5.63
CA GLU A 76 21.32 -6.49 6.68
C GLU A 76 19.96 -7.15 6.44
N ASN A 77 19.01 -6.46 5.79
CA ASN A 77 17.68 -7.02 5.49
C ASN A 77 17.76 -8.28 4.63
N ALA A 78 18.73 -8.36 3.71
CA ALA A 78 18.95 -9.56 2.92
C ALA A 78 19.36 -10.76 3.79
N ARG A 79 20.20 -10.53 4.80
CA ARG A 79 20.60 -11.55 5.79
C ARG A 79 19.44 -11.93 6.71
N ALA A 80 18.63 -10.96 7.15
CA ALA A 80 17.46 -11.21 7.98
C ALA A 80 16.40 -12.06 7.24
N VAL A 81 16.09 -11.72 5.99
CA VAL A 81 15.19 -12.52 5.12
C VAL A 81 15.74 -13.93 4.93
N CYS A 82 17.05 -14.08 4.69
CA CYS A 82 17.71 -15.39 4.60
C CYS A 82 17.51 -16.22 5.88
N ALA A 83 17.78 -15.63 7.06
CA ALA A 83 17.64 -16.31 8.34
C ALA A 83 16.18 -16.73 8.61
N MET A 84 15.22 -15.84 8.36
CA MET A 84 13.79 -16.14 8.50
C MET A 84 13.34 -17.28 7.58
N TYR A 85 13.80 -17.26 6.33
CA TYR A 85 13.48 -18.29 5.35
C TYR A 85 14.03 -19.67 5.75
N LEU A 86 15.26 -19.71 6.27
CA LEU A 86 15.90 -20.94 6.75
C LEU A 86 15.23 -21.49 8.02
N ALA A 87 14.74 -20.62 8.90
CA ALA A 87 14.02 -21.02 10.12
C ALA A 87 12.60 -21.55 9.85
N ALA A 88 12.00 -21.24 8.68
CA ALA A 88 10.67 -21.72 8.33
C ALA A 88 10.68 -23.21 7.94
N ALA A 89 10.15 -24.05 8.83
CA ALA A 89 10.27 -25.51 8.75
C ALA A 89 9.55 -26.13 7.54
N HIS A 90 8.27 -25.83 7.25
CA HIS A 90 7.50 -26.65 6.30
C HIS A 90 6.47 -25.93 5.40
N ARG A 91 6.35 -24.60 5.47
CA ARG A 91 5.54 -23.82 4.51
C ARG A 91 6.26 -22.54 4.13
N ARG A 92 6.81 -22.52 2.92
CA ARG A 92 7.55 -21.40 2.37
C ARG A 92 6.72 -20.81 1.23
N PRO A 93 5.88 -19.79 1.48
CA PRO A 93 5.11 -19.15 0.42
C PRO A 93 6.07 -18.30 -0.42
N CYS A 94 6.72 -18.92 -1.40
CA CYS A 94 7.57 -18.24 -2.36
C CYS A 94 7.02 -18.46 -3.76
N ARG A 95 6.80 -17.36 -4.48
CA ARG A 95 6.43 -17.43 -5.88
C ARG A 95 7.67 -17.61 -6.76
N PRO A 96 7.52 -18.19 -7.97
CA PRO A 96 8.58 -18.20 -8.96
C PRO A 96 9.07 -16.78 -9.27
N LEU A 97 10.38 -16.65 -9.50
CA LEU A 97 11.00 -15.42 -9.96
C LEU A 97 10.56 -15.15 -11.41
N THR A 98 10.08 -13.95 -11.70
CA THR A 98 9.64 -13.55 -13.05
C THR A 98 10.58 -12.49 -13.63
N ALA A 99 10.51 -12.27 -14.94
CA ALA A 99 11.29 -11.20 -15.58
C ALA A 99 10.87 -9.79 -15.11
N GLU A 100 9.63 -9.65 -14.67
CA GLU A 100 9.07 -8.41 -14.14
C GLU A 100 9.75 -7.97 -12.83
N ASP A 101 10.22 -8.93 -12.02
CA ASP A 101 10.95 -8.65 -10.78
C ASP A 101 12.28 -7.91 -11.02
N PHE A 102 12.88 -8.09 -12.21
CA PHE A 102 14.09 -7.38 -12.62
C PHE A 102 13.80 -6.02 -13.28
N LEU A 103 12.52 -5.68 -13.49
CA LEU A 103 12.08 -4.43 -14.10
C LEU A 103 11.32 -3.54 -13.10
N ALA A 104 10.70 -4.15 -12.08
CA ALA A 104 9.98 -3.45 -11.02
C ALA A 104 10.94 -2.65 -10.13
N ALA A 105 10.61 -1.38 -9.90
CA ALA A 105 11.34 -0.50 -8.99
C ALA A 105 10.83 -0.59 -7.54
N SER A 106 9.83 -1.42 -7.25
CA SER A 106 9.14 -1.45 -5.94
C SER A 106 8.85 -2.88 -5.49
N GLY A 107 9.20 -3.19 -4.24
CA GLY A 107 8.93 -4.46 -3.60
C GLY A 107 7.45 -4.59 -3.20
N GLU A 108 6.69 -5.35 -3.97
CA GLU A 108 5.38 -5.83 -3.57
C GLU A 108 5.51 -7.02 -2.61
N GLY A 109 4.92 -6.88 -1.42
CA GLY A 109 4.47 -8.03 -0.62
C GLY A 109 5.16 -8.23 0.72
N ALA A 110 4.56 -7.68 1.78
CA ALA A 110 4.39 -8.38 3.06
C ALA A 110 3.29 -7.68 3.87
N SER A 111 2.16 -8.37 4.06
CA SER A 111 1.22 -8.04 5.13
C SER A 111 1.88 -8.37 6.46
N ILE A 112 2.04 -7.39 7.35
CA ILE A 112 2.58 -7.61 8.69
C ILE A 112 1.45 -8.14 9.59
N PRO A 113 1.64 -9.25 10.33
CA PRO A 113 0.70 -9.68 11.35
C PRO A 113 0.69 -8.68 12.51
N ALA A 114 -0.51 -8.31 12.93
CA ALA A 114 -0.71 -7.52 14.14
C ALA A 114 -0.30 -8.35 15.37
N THR A 115 0.70 -7.87 16.12
CA THR A 115 1.09 -8.08 17.55
C THR A 115 2.62 -8.03 17.63
N ALA A 116 3.28 -7.36 18.57
CA ALA A 116 2.95 -7.08 19.95
C ALA A 116 3.41 -5.68 20.38
N ALA A 117 2.62 -5.07 21.27
CA ALA A 117 3.05 -3.93 22.05
C ALA A 117 4.20 -4.36 22.97
N THR A 118 5.36 -3.73 22.86
CA THR A 118 6.36 -3.76 23.93
C THR A 118 7.04 -2.41 23.99
N GLY A 119 6.93 -1.76 25.15
CA GLY A 119 7.41 -0.40 25.35
C GLY A 119 8.93 -0.33 25.20
N ALA A 120 9.38 0.57 24.33
CA ALA A 120 10.75 1.03 24.28
C ALA A 120 10.76 2.56 24.28
N ARG A 121 11.64 3.09 25.13
CA ARG A 121 11.79 4.49 25.54
C ARG A 121 12.03 5.44 24.37
N GLU A 122 11.40 6.60 24.48
CA GLU A 122 11.63 7.81 23.69
C GLU A 122 13.12 8.21 23.74
N ALA A 123 13.78 8.16 22.60
CA ALA A 123 15.04 8.86 22.36
C ALA A 123 14.74 9.97 21.35
N ASN A 124 14.72 11.21 21.84
CA ASN A 124 14.68 12.41 21.01
C ASN A 124 15.90 12.41 20.07
N GLY A 125 15.66 12.33 18.77
CA GLY A 125 16.66 12.46 17.73
C GLY A 125 16.01 12.97 16.45
N ASP A 126 16.38 14.19 16.08
CA ASP A 126 16.13 14.92 14.82
C ASP A 126 14.86 14.56 14.04
N THR A 127 13.77 15.27 14.39
CA THR A 127 12.46 15.13 13.75
C THR A 127 12.45 15.94 12.45
N ALA A 128 12.08 15.28 11.34
CA ALA A 128 11.48 15.93 10.17
C ALA A 128 10.44 16.99 10.63
N PRO A 129 10.08 18.02 9.82
CA PRO A 129 9.27 19.14 10.29
C PRO A 129 8.09 18.65 11.13
N ASP A 130 8.11 19.08 12.41
CA ASP A 130 7.27 18.63 13.54
C ASP A 130 5.81 19.09 13.38
N ALA A 131 5.25 18.84 12.20
CA ALA A 131 3.94 19.24 11.79
C ALA A 131 2.94 18.17 12.25
N GLU A 132 2.27 18.49 13.35
CA GLU A 132 1.19 17.69 13.90
C GLU A 132 -0.10 17.93 13.11
N LEU A 133 -0.75 16.84 12.69
CA LEU A 133 -2.11 16.89 12.15
C LEU A 133 -3.11 16.52 13.23
N VAL A 134 -4.25 17.21 13.28
CA VAL A 134 -5.30 16.94 14.27
C VAL A 134 -6.63 16.68 13.56
N ASP A 135 -7.30 15.58 13.91
CA ASP A 135 -8.62 15.24 13.37
C ASP A 135 -9.76 15.98 14.10
N ARG A 136 -10.98 15.83 13.60
CA ARG A 136 -12.18 16.42 14.22
C ARG A 136 -12.53 15.84 15.61
N ARG A 137 -12.00 14.66 15.95
CA ARG A 137 -12.17 14.00 17.25
C ARG A 137 -11.11 14.45 18.28
N GLY A 138 -10.13 15.24 17.84
CA GLY A 138 -9.01 15.73 18.64
C GLY A 138 -7.87 14.73 18.78
N SER A 139 -7.83 13.66 17.98
CA SER A 139 -6.66 12.77 17.89
C SER A 139 -5.59 13.48 17.07
N SER A 140 -4.33 13.35 17.47
CA SER A 140 -3.22 13.94 16.74
C SER A 140 -2.35 12.89 16.06
N TYR A 141 -1.71 13.28 14.96
CA TYR A 141 -0.99 12.41 14.06
C TYR A 141 0.38 13.01 13.75
N ARG A 142 1.44 12.21 13.92
CA ARG A 142 2.82 12.63 13.69
C ARG A 142 3.62 11.54 12.98
N LEU A 143 4.64 11.93 12.22
CA LEU A 143 5.60 11.01 11.61
C LEU A 143 6.82 10.89 12.53
N GLU A 144 7.12 9.67 12.95
CA GLU A 144 8.20 9.40 13.90
C GLU A 144 8.96 8.14 13.52
N ALA A 145 10.27 8.14 13.82
CA ALA A 145 11.08 6.94 13.71
C ALA A 145 10.71 5.95 14.81
N SER A 146 10.18 4.80 14.44
CA SER A 146 9.95 3.67 15.33
C SER A 146 11.22 2.83 15.39
N VAL A 147 11.88 2.81 16.53
CA VAL A 147 13.08 1.99 16.76
C VAL A 147 12.66 0.70 17.47
N ASP A 148 12.67 -0.41 16.74
CA ASP A 148 12.67 -1.73 17.37
C ASP A 148 14.13 -2.10 17.69
N SER A 149 14.39 -2.45 18.94
CA SER A 149 15.75 -2.65 19.50
C SER A 149 16.62 -3.50 18.57
N GLY A 150 17.69 -2.90 18.01
CA GLY A 150 18.67 -3.57 17.15
C GLY A 150 18.40 -3.51 15.63
N SER A 151 17.35 -2.80 15.19
CA SER A 151 17.03 -2.57 13.78
C SER A 151 17.12 -1.08 13.41
N ILE A 152 17.29 -0.78 12.12
CA ILE A 152 17.22 0.60 11.60
C ILE A 152 15.81 1.14 11.82
N GLY A 153 15.71 2.35 12.35
CA GLY A 153 14.42 2.95 12.72
C GLY A 153 13.53 3.09 11.50
N GLN A 154 12.24 2.79 11.61
CA GLN A 154 11.31 2.94 10.50
C GLN A 154 10.47 4.20 10.69
N LEU A 155 10.41 5.07 9.70
CA LEU A 155 9.55 6.25 9.76
C LEU A 155 8.07 5.83 9.58
N ARG A 156 7.25 6.06 10.60
CA ARG A 156 5.85 5.60 10.66
C ARG A 156 4.92 6.71 11.13
N TRP A 157 3.68 6.71 10.62
CA TRP A 157 2.62 7.55 11.19
C TRP A 157 2.20 6.99 12.55
N ARG A 158 2.07 7.88 13.53
CA ARG A 158 1.58 7.57 14.87
C ARG A 158 0.37 8.40 15.20
N ARG A 159 -0.65 7.75 15.75
CA ARG A 159 -1.84 8.38 16.30
C ARG A 159 -1.73 8.48 17.81
N TYR A 160 -1.92 9.69 18.31
CA TYR A 160 -2.02 10.02 19.71
C TYR A 160 -3.48 10.24 20.06
N ALA A 161 -3.93 9.58 21.14
CA ALA A 161 -5.26 9.81 21.65
C ALA A 161 -5.40 11.24 22.18
N PRO A 162 -6.60 11.83 22.16
CA PRO A 162 -6.82 13.17 22.70
C PRO A 162 -6.33 13.26 24.15
N ALA A 163 -5.80 14.39 24.61
CA ALA A 163 -5.14 14.55 25.92
C ALA A 163 -5.93 14.02 27.15
N ARG A 164 -7.26 13.95 27.03
CA ARG A 164 -8.17 13.33 28.02
C ARG A 164 -8.05 11.80 28.15
N HIS A 165 -7.42 11.13 27.20
CA HIS A 165 -7.20 9.69 27.16
C HIS A 165 -5.68 9.40 27.14
N ARG A 166 -5.16 8.84 28.24
CA ARG A 166 -3.77 8.36 28.30
C ARG A 166 -3.65 6.96 27.67
N ALA A 167 -3.86 6.86 26.37
CA ALA A 167 -3.52 5.66 25.61
C ALA A 167 -2.13 5.82 24.98
N PRO A 168 -1.34 4.73 24.86
CA PRO A 168 -0.06 4.79 24.17
C PRO A 168 -0.25 5.13 22.69
N PRO A 169 0.74 5.79 22.05
CA PRO A 169 0.68 6.11 20.63
C PRO A 169 0.58 4.84 19.79
N GLN A 170 -0.28 4.87 18.79
CA GLN A 170 -0.54 3.73 17.92
C GLN A 170 0.08 3.97 16.55
N ILE A 171 0.81 2.98 16.03
CA ILE A 171 1.25 3.01 14.63
C ILE A 171 0.02 2.87 13.74
N VAL A 172 -0.13 3.79 12.80
CA VAL A 172 -1.22 3.81 11.81
C VAL A 172 -0.63 3.92 10.41
N SER A 173 -1.42 3.55 9.42
CA SER A 173 -1.09 3.76 8.00
C SER A 173 -1.44 5.18 7.56
N LEU A 174 -0.75 5.68 6.53
CA LEU A 174 -1.11 6.94 5.87
C LEU A 174 -2.59 7.00 5.46
N ARG A 175 -3.12 5.87 4.99
CA ARG A 175 -4.53 5.78 4.62
C ARG A 175 -5.45 6.05 5.81
N GLU A 176 -5.17 5.49 6.98
CA GLU A 176 -5.96 5.78 8.17
C GLU A 176 -5.89 7.25 8.59
N VAL A 177 -4.72 7.90 8.43
CA VAL A 177 -4.58 9.35 8.66
C VAL A 177 -5.45 10.15 7.70
N ILE A 178 -5.35 9.91 6.39
CA ILE A 178 -6.18 10.59 5.37
C ILE A 178 -7.67 10.37 5.64
N GLY A 179 -8.06 9.15 6.01
CA GLY A 179 -9.44 8.79 6.30
C GLY A 179 -9.99 9.50 7.54
N ALA A 180 -9.18 9.63 8.59
CA ALA A 180 -9.58 10.34 9.82
C ALA A 180 -9.70 11.86 9.60
N LEU A 181 -8.81 12.44 8.79
CA LEU A 181 -8.86 13.86 8.43
C LEU A 181 -9.93 14.16 7.36
N GLU A 182 -10.33 13.14 6.60
CA GLU A 182 -11.12 13.27 5.38
C GLU A 182 -10.53 14.34 4.44
N SER A 183 -9.21 14.30 4.26
CA SER A 183 -8.45 15.21 3.42
C SER A 183 -7.11 14.60 3.02
N TYR A 184 -6.75 14.71 1.74
CA TYR A 184 -5.49 14.19 1.20
C TYR A 184 -4.29 15.08 1.52
N GLU A 185 -4.38 16.37 1.17
CA GLU A 185 -3.22 17.27 1.03
C GLU A 185 -2.38 17.52 2.29
N PRO A 186 -2.90 17.57 3.54
CA PRO A 186 -2.00 17.70 4.69
C PRO A 186 -1.17 16.42 4.91
N ALA A 187 -1.78 15.25 4.80
CA ALA A 187 -1.10 13.98 5.06
C ALA A 187 -0.14 13.57 3.94
N LEU A 188 -0.53 13.77 2.67
CA LEU A 188 0.33 13.49 1.52
C LEU A 188 1.53 14.42 1.47
N THR A 189 1.34 15.72 1.73
CA THR A 189 2.44 16.70 1.70
C THR A 189 3.45 16.46 2.81
N LEU A 190 3.00 16.17 4.03
CA LEU A 190 3.91 15.82 5.12
C LEU A 190 4.65 14.51 4.86
N THR A 191 3.95 13.49 4.35
CA THR A 191 4.57 12.20 4.02
C THR A 191 5.66 12.36 2.96
N ARG A 192 5.35 13.05 1.87
CA ARG A 192 6.32 13.33 0.79
C ARG A 192 7.52 14.13 1.28
N SER A 193 7.29 15.15 2.12
CA SER A 193 8.36 15.97 2.68
C SER A 193 9.29 15.16 3.59
N ALA A 194 8.72 14.27 4.41
CA ALA A 194 9.49 13.42 5.31
C ALA A 194 10.27 12.33 4.55
N ILE A 195 9.69 11.75 3.49
CA ILE A 195 10.40 10.85 2.57
C ILE A 195 11.62 11.52 1.95
N GLU A 196 11.47 12.77 1.50
CA GLU A 196 12.57 13.52 0.89
C GLU A 196 13.64 13.86 1.93
N HIS A 197 13.24 14.29 3.11
CA HIS A 197 14.14 14.66 4.21
C HIS A 197 15.06 13.51 4.62
N HIS A 198 14.51 12.30 4.81
CA HIS A 198 15.27 11.12 5.23
C HIS A 198 15.78 10.28 4.06
N ARG A 199 15.75 10.78 2.81
CA ARG A 199 16.19 10.01 1.62
C ARG A 199 17.63 9.48 1.73
N HIS A 200 18.51 10.23 2.39
CA HIS A 200 19.94 9.92 2.54
C HIS A 200 20.33 9.54 3.97
N ASP A 201 19.36 9.48 4.88
CA ASP A 201 19.56 9.09 6.25
C ASP A 201 19.70 7.56 6.32
N ARG A 202 20.79 7.07 6.91
CA ARG A 202 21.08 5.63 7.00
C ARG A 202 20.49 5.00 8.26
N ASP A 203 20.11 5.83 9.24
CA ASP A 203 19.59 5.37 10.52
C ASP A 203 18.05 5.31 10.53
N VAL A 204 17.41 5.86 9.48
CA VAL A 204 15.95 5.85 9.29
C VAL A 204 15.56 5.28 7.92
N SER A 205 14.80 4.20 7.93
CA SER A 205 14.18 3.64 6.72
C SER A 205 12.83 4.30 6.42
N VAL A 206 12.67 4.77 5.18
CA VAL A 206 11.42 5.36 4.66
C VAL A 206 10.69 4.45 3.66
N ALA A 207 11.18 3.23 3.41
CA ALA A 207 10.68 2.35 2.36
C ALA A 207 9.18 2.03 2.51
N LEU A 208 8.74 1.67 3.72
CA LEU A 208 7.31 1.43 3.98
C LEU A 208 6.46 2.68 3.80
N LEU A 209 6.97 3.84 4.21
CA LEU A 209 6.25 5.10 4.07
C LEU A 209 6.10 5.51 2.59
N ARG A 210 7.12 5.27 1.75
CA ARG A 210 7.03 5.42 0.29
C ARG A 210 5.97 4.51 -0.30
N ALA A 211 5.99 3.23 0.07
CA ALA A 211 4.99 2.28 -0.41
C ALA A 211 3.56 2.65 0.02
N GLU A 212 3.38 3.18 1.23
CA GLU A 212 2.09 3.72 1.69
C GLU A 212 1.67 4.96 0.91
N HIS A 213 2.58 5.88 0.63
CA HIS A 213 2.34 7.07 -0.20
C HIS A 213 1.91 6.68 -1.62
N GLU A 214 2.67 5.81 -2.29
CA GLU A 214 2.35 5.31 -3.63
C GLU A 214 0.96 4.66 -3.67
N ARG A 215 0.68 3.75 -2.73
CA ARG A 215 -0.64 3.11 -2.61
C ARG A 215 -1.76 4.12 -2.38
N ALA A 216 -1.55 5.14 -1.55
CA ALA A 216 -2.56 6.17 -1.30
C ALA A 216 -2.84 7.00 -2.56
N THR A 217 -1.82 7.32 -3.35
CA THR A 217 -1.95 8.13 -4.57
C THR A 217 -2.50 7.36 -5.78
N ALA A 218 -2.28 6.05 -5.85
CA ALA A 218 -2.70 5.22 -6.97
C ALA A 218 -3.99 4.42 -6.71
N SER A 219 -4.57 4.50 -5.50
CA SER A 219 -5.72 3.68 -5.13
C SER A 219 -6.98 4.09 -5.90
N PRO A 220 -7.75 3.14 -6.48
CA PRO A 220 -9.07 3.44 -7.01
C PRO A 220 -10.12 3.66 -5.91
N ILE A 221 -9.76 3.51 -4.64
CA ILE A 221 -10.64 3.73 -3.51
C ILE A 221 -10.31 5.12 -2.93
N VAL A 222 -11.23 6.05 -3.14
CA VAL A 222 -11.08 7.48 -2.89
C VAL A 222 -11.96 7.97 -1.74
N LEU A 223 -11.71 9.18 -1.26
CA LEU A 223 -12.54 9.78 -0.21
C LEU A 223 -13.96 10.04 -0.73
N ASN A 224 -14.97 9.77 0.10
CA ASN A 224 -16.37 10.03 -0.22
C ASN A 224 -16.88 11.39 0.29
N ARG A 225 -15.98 12.23 0.83
CA ARG A 225 -16.35 13.50 1.47
C ARG A 225 -16.97 14.49 0.48
N GLY A 226 -16.30 14.80 -0.63
CA GLY A 226 -16.83 15.75 -1.62
C GLY A 226 -18.15 15.26 -2.21
N LEU A 227 -18.27 13.96 -2.48
CA LEU A 227 -19.53 13.33 -2.90
C LEU A 227 -20.65 13.49 -1.87
N ARG A 228 -20.36 13.25 -0.58
CA ARG A 228 -21.31 13.42 0.51
C ARG A 228 -21.80 14.86 0.61
N GLU A 229 -20.89 15.82 0.52
CA GLU A 229 -21.19 17.25 0.57
C GLU A 229 -22.11 17.65 -0.60
N ALA A 230 -21.78 17.22 -1.83
CA ALA A 230 -22.62 17.47 -3.01
C ALA A 230 -24.03 16.87 -2.90
N VAL A 231 -24.15 15.64 -2.38
CA VAL A 231 -25.48 15.04 -2.12
C VAL A 231 -26.24 15.86 -1.08
N GLN A 232 -25.61 16.24 0.03
CA GLN A 232 -26.26 17.00 1.09
C GLN A 232 -26.73 18.37 0.63
N GLU A 233 -25.95 19.04 -0.23
CA GLU A 233 -26.31 20.32 -0.82
C GLU A 233 -27.58 20.22 -1.68
N LEU A 234 -27.66 19.24 -2.57
CA LEU A 234 -28.85 19.05 -3.43
C LEU A 234 -30.10 18.65 -2.62
N LEU A 235 -29.93 17.84 -1.57
CA LEU A 235 -31.01 17.51 -0.65
C LEU A 235 -31.51 18.75 0.11
N ALA A 236 -30.60 19.61 0.57
CA ALA A 236 -30.94 20.83 1.29
C ALA A 236 -31.73 21.82 0.43
N ARG A 237 -31.45 21.85 -0.89
CA ARG A 237 -32.18 22.67 -1.87
C ARG A 237 -33.52 22.05 -2.31
N GLY A 238 -33.79 20.79 -1.95
CA GLY A 238 -35.01 20.08 -2.35
C GLY A 238 -35.06 19.72 -3.84
N GLU A 239 -33.93 19.76 -4.55
CA GLU A 239 -33.87 19.50 -5.99
C GLU A 239 -34.04 18.01 -6.33
N VAL A 240 -33.62 17.13 -5.42
CA VAL A 240 -33.70 15.67 -5.55
C VAL A 240 -33.94 15.01 -4.20
N SER A 241 -34.45 13.78 -4.21
CA SER A 241 -34.53 12.94 -3.00
C SER A 241 -33.46 11.85 -2.98
N ILE A 242 -33.12 11.30 -1.80
CA ILE A 242 -32.20 10.16 -1.65
C ILE A 242 -32.67 8.96 -2.49
N SER A 243 -33.98 8.70 -2.50
CA SER A 243 -34.59 7.64 -3.29
C SER A 243 -34.39 7.87 -4.79
N GLU A 244 -34.58 9.10 -5.25
CA GLU A 244 -34.40 9.48 -6.66
C GLU A 244 -32.95 9.32 -7.10
N ILE A 245 -31.98 9.77 -6.30
CA ILE A 245 -30.54 9.58 -6.60
C ILE A 245 -30.22 8.08 -6.73
N ALA A 246 -30.70 7.25 -5.80
CA ALA A 246 -30.50 5.81 -5.86
C ALA A 246 -31.14 5.19 -7.12
N ILE A 247 -32.35 5.62 -7.51
CA ILE A 247 -32.99 5.18 -8.76
C ILE A 247 -32.17 5.58 -9.98
N ARG A 248 -31.66 6.82 -10.05
CA ARG A 248 -30.78 7.30 -11.13
C ARG A 248 -29.47 6.50 -11.20
N CYS A 249 -29.00 5.98 -10.07
CA CYS A 249 -27.85 5.05 -9.99
C CYS A 249 -28.21 3.59 -10.36
N GLY A 250 -29.46 3.31 -10.76
CA GLY A 250 -29.94 1.95 -11.04
C GLY A 250 -30.18 1.09 -9.79
N ARG A 251 -30.22 1.69 -8.59
CA ARG A 251 -30.38 1.00 -7.31
C ARG A 251 -31.82 1.08 -6.85
N VAL A 252 -32.59 0.07 -7.23
CA VAL A 252 -34.04 0.05 -7.11
C VAL A 252 -34.51 -1.12 -6.26
N LYS A 253 -35.31 -0.81 -5.23
CA LYS A 253 -36.05 -1.77 -4.42
C LYS A 253 -37.50 -1.83 -4.87
N ARG A 254 -37.95 -3.05 -5.21
CA ARG A 254 -39.36 -3.34 -5.54
C ARG A 254 -40.08 -3.90 -4.31
N GLY A 255 -41.21 -3.30 -3.97
CA GLY A 255 -42.05 -3.72 -2.86
C GLY A 255 -43.06 -4.81 -3.25
N PRO A 256 -43.72 -5.44 -2.25
CA PRO A 256 -44.66 -6.54 -2.47
C PRO A 256 -45.91 -6.19 -3.31
N ARG A 257 -46.21 -4.88 -3.44
CA ARG A 257 -47.39 -4.36 -4.18
C ARG A 257 -47.01 -3.63 -5.47
N GLY A 258 -45.81 -3.89 -6.01
CA GLY A 258 -45.32 -3.22 -7.22
C GLY A 258 -44.81 -1.79 -7.00
N SER A 259 -44.72 -1.32 -5.75
CA SER A 259 -44.09 -0.03 -5.46
C SER A 259 -42.60 -0.07 -5.80
N VAL A 260 -42.11 1.01 -6.41
CA VAL A 260 -40.71 1.17 -6.81
C VAL A 260 -40.10 2.30 -5.97
N SER A 261 -38.99 2.00 -5.29
CA SER A 261 -38.27 2.97 -4.46
C SER A 261 -36.77 2.79 -4.66
N GLY A 262 -35.98 3.84 -4.43
CA GLY A 262 -34.53 3.74 -4.45
C GLY A 262 -33.99 3.02 -3.22
N GLU A 263 -32.87 2.32 -3.35
CA GLU A 263 -32.14 1.76 -2.21
C GLU A 263 -31.42 2.86 -1.42
N THR A 264 -32.15 3.57 -0.57
CA THR A 264 -31.62 4.70 0.22
C THR A 264 -30.48 4.30 1.16
N SER A 265 -30.53 3.09 1.73
CA SER A 265 -29.46 2.57 2.59
C SER A 265 -28.18 2.19 1.83
N TRP A 266 -28.27 1.89 0.53
CA TRP A 266 -27.08 1.74 -0.31
C TRP A 266 -26.38 3.09 -0.47
N LEU A 267 -27.14 4.13 -0.84
CA LEU A 267 -26.57 5.46 -1.07
C LEU A 267 -25.96 6.02 0.22
N ALA A 268 -26.69 5.96 1.34
CA ALA A 268 -26.24 6.44 2.63
C ALA A 268 -24.92 5.80 3.11
N ARG A 269 -24.67 4.52 2.76
CA ARG A 269 -23.38 3.88 3.05
C ARG A 269 -22.25 4.40 2.18
N ARG A 270 -22.49 4.58 0.87
CA ARG A 270 -21.47 5.03 -0.08
C ARG A 270 -21.02 6.47 0.15
N ILE A 271 -21.91 7.31 0.65
CA ILE A 271 -21.57 8.68 1.07
C ILE A 271 -21.13 8.79 2.53
N GLY A 272 -20.88 7.68 3.24
CA GLY A 272 -20.32 7.72 4.59
C GLY A 272 -21.27 8.29 5.65
N GLN A 273 -22.59 8.13 5.49
CA GLN A 273 -23.60 8.45 6.51
C GLN A 273 -24.02 7.24 7.34
N LEU A 274 -24.04 6.05 6.73
CA LEU A 274 -24.32 4.79 7.43
C LEU A 274 -23.10 3.86 7.38
N PRO A 275 -22.90 3.02 8.41
CA PRO A 275 -21.90 1.98 8.36
C PRO A 275 -22.24 0.90 7.32
N ASP A 276 -21.20 0.33 6.72
CA ASP A 276 -21.32 -0.90 5.95
C ASP A 276 -21.72 -2.07 6.87
N ALA A 277 -22.31 -3.12 6.29
CA ALA A 277 -22.76 -4.27 7.07
C ALA A 277 -21.58 -4.91 7.81
N GLY A 278 -21.70 -5.06 9.13
CA GLY A 278 -20.64 -5.60 9.99
C GLY A 278 -19.65 -4.54 10.52
N HIS A 279 -19.79 -3.28 10.12
CA HIS A 279 -18.99 -2.17 10.67
C HIS A 279 -19.81 -1.34 11.66
N SER A 280 -19.14 -0.80 12.68
CA SER A 280 -19.76 0.09 13.68
C SER A 280 -19.73 1.56 13.27
N GLU A 281 -18.78 1.95 12.41
CA GLU A 281 -18.61 3.33 11.94
C GLU A 281 -18.73 3.42 10.41
N PRO A 282 -19.25 4.54 9.87
CA PRO A 282 -19.20 4.82 8.45
C PRO A 282 -17.76 4.85 7.92
N THR A 283 -17.57 4.34 6.72
CA THR A 283 -16.29 4.43 6.02
C THR A 283 -16.18 5.78 5.30
N PRO A 284 -15.01 6.45 5.34
CA PRO A 284 -14.75 7.64 4.54
C PRO A 284 -14.39 7.30 3.09
N TRP A 285 -14.41 6.01 2.71
CA TRP A 285 -13.88 5.50 1.46
C TRP A 285 -14.98 5.00 0.51
N VAL A 286 -14.81 5.24 -0.78
CA VAL A 286 -15.66 4.73 -1.85
C VAL A 286 -14.82 4.37 -3.07
N HIS A 287 -15.22 3.35 -3.83
CA HIS A 287 -14.55 3.03 -5.10
C HIS A 287 -14.85 4.13 -6.15
N THR A 288 -13.87 4.49 -6.97
CA THR A 288 -13.98 5.54 -8.00
C THR A 288 -15.15 5.28 -8.96
N ASP A 289 -15.40 4.04 -9.36
CA ASP A 289 -16.56 3.69 -10.21
C ASP A 289 -17.90 4.00 -9.54
N VAL A 290 -17.99 3.80 -8.22
CA VAL A 290 -19.20 4.08 -7.45
C VAL A 290 -19.36 5.58 -7.24
N LEU A 291 -18.26 6.30 -6.97
CA LEU A 291 -18.26 7.77 -6.93
C LEU A 291 -18.72 8.33 -8.28
N ALA A 292 -18.16 7.84 -9.39
CA ALA A 292 -18.51 8.29 -10.73
C ALA A 292 -19.96 7.96 -11.10
N LEU A 293 -20.48 6.81 -10.67
CA LEU A 293 -21.89 6.46 -10.83
C LEU A 293 -22.80 7.47 -10.13
N ILE A 294 -22.50 7.81 -8.87
CA ILE A 294 -23.31 8.74 -8.09
C ILE A 294 -23.15 10.16 -8.65
N ALA A 295 -21.93 10.62 -8.93
CA ALA A 295 -21.66 11.94 -9.51
C ALA A 295 -22.48 12.18 -10.79
N ARG A 296 -22.52 11.20 -11.71
CA ARG A 296 -23.35 11.27 -12.92
C ARG A 296 -24.85 11.37 -12.61
N ALA A 297 -25.34 10.68 -11.58
CA ALA A 297 -26.73 10.77 -11.15
C ALA A 297 -27.10 12.15 -10.55
N LEU A 298 -26.11 12.85 -10.00
CA LEU A 298 -26.23 14.23 -9.51
C LEU A 298 -26.04 15.27 -10.62
N GLY A 299 -25.51 14.88 -11.79
CA GLY A 299 -25.18 15.80 -12.88
C GLY A 299 -23.88 16.58 -12.69
N VAL A 300 -22.96 16.08 -11.84
CA VAL A 300 -21.64 16.70 -11.58
C VAL A 300 -20.52 15.83 -12.11
N SER A 301 -19.34 16.43 -12.34
CA SER A 301 -18.17 15.67 -12.78
C SER A 301 -17.62 14.81 -11.63
N PRO A 302 -17.24 13.54 -11.84
CA PRO A 302 -16.60 12.73 -10.80
C PRO A 302 -15.37 13.41 -10.19
N ARG A 303 -14.60 14.13 -11.00
CA ARG A 303 -13.39 14.83 -10.55
C ARG A 303 -13.70 15.99 -9.60
N GLU A 304 -14.85 16.64 -9.72
CA GLU A 304 -15.24 17.76 -8.85
C GLU A 304 -15.54 17.30 -7.42
N VAL A 305 -16.02 16.06 -7.26
CA VAL A 305 -16.45 15.51 -5.97
C VAL A 305 -15.44 14.55 -5.34
N GLU A 306 -14.31 14.32 -6.00
CA GLU A 306 -13.17 13.53 -5.51
C GLU A 306 -12.13 14.39 -4.76
N LEU A 307 -12.02 15.67 -5.11
CA LEU A 307 -11.02 16.61 -4.59
C LEU A 307 -11.27 17.05 -3.13
#